data_AF-S8CP86-F1
#
_entry.id   AF-S8CP86-F1
#
_cell.length_a   1.000
_cell.length_b   1.000
_cell.length_c   1.000
_cell.angle_alpha   90.00
_cell.angle_beta   90.00
_cell.angle_gamma   90.00
#
_symmetry.space_group_name_H-M   'P 1'
#
loop_
_entity.id
_entity.type
_entity.pdbx_description
1 polymer ?
#
loop_
_entity_poly.entity_id
_entity_poly.type
_entity_poly.pdbx_seq_one_letter_code
_entity_poly.pdbx_strand_id
1 'polypeptide(L)'
;IPLLLIGCGGVGRQLLRQIVLCRRLHSDQGVTLRVIGICDSKIMVAVPDVSTSGFDDEFLSRFCELKSCGFALRERYQNSGECLTFSGREVAEKIIGFASALGKSTGLVLVDCSASSETVTLLTEALDSGCCAVLANKKPLTSSL
;
A
#
# COMPACT_ATOMS: atom_id res chain seq x y z
N ILE A 1 6.02 4.05 10.98
CA ILE A 1 6.45 3.36 9.74
C ILE A 1 5.35 3.51 8.69
N PRO A 2 5.56 4.31 7.63
CA PRO A 2 4.63 4.41 6.51
C PRO A 2 4.71 3.15 5.62
N LEU A 3 3.54 2.62 5.26
CA LEU A 3 3.37 1.40 4.47
C LEU A 3 2.55 1.69 3.22
N LEU A 4 3.02 1.22 2.06
CA LEU A 4 2.26 1.19 0.82
C LEU A 4 2.05 -0.27 0.39
N LEU A 5 0.80 -0.71 0.35
CA LEU A 5 0.45 -2.09 0.01
C LEU A 5 0.22 -2.24 -1.50
N ILE A 6 1.00 -3.11 -2.14
CA ILE A 6 0.80 -3.50 -3.54
C ILE A 6 0.07 -4.85 -3.57
N GLY A 7 -1.16 -4.87 -4.06
CA GLY A 7 -1.96 -6.07 -4.20
C GLY A 7 -2.86 -6.35 -2.99
N CYS A 8 -4.12 -5.94 -3.08
CA CYS A 8 -5.14 -6.23 -2.07
C CYS A 8 -5.98 -7.50 -2.38
N GLY A 9 -5.27 -8.59 -2.68
CA GLY A 9 -5.85 -9.94 -2.85
C GLY A 9 -6.15 -10.61 -1.50
N GLY A 10 -6.12 -11.95 -1.45
CA GLY A 10 -6.31 -12.68 -0.19
C GLY A 10 -5.28 -12.32 0.87
N VAL A 11 -3.99 -12.32 0.50
CA VAL A 11 -2.88 -11.98 1.41
C VAL A 11 -2.96 -10.52 1.85
N GLY A 12 -3.08 -9.58 0.90
CA GLY A 12 -3.14 -8.15 1.21
C GLY A 12 -4.29 -7.78 2.14
N ARG A 13 -5.51 -8.31 1.90
CA ARG A 13 -6.65 -8.07 2.80
C ARG A 13 -6.42 -8.63 4.20
N GLN A 14 -5.84 -9.84 4.29
CA GLN A 14 -5.54 -10.42 5.60
C GLN A 14 -4.49 -9.59 6.36
N LEU A 15 -3.47 -9.08 5.67
CA LEU A 15 -2.50 -8.18 6.27
C LEU A 15 -3.16 -6.91 6.81
N LEU A 16 -4.03 -6.25 6.03
CA LEU A 16 -4.75 -5.05 6.50
C LEU A 16 -5.60 -5.35 7.75
N ARG A 17 -6.31 -6.48 7.77
CA ARG A 17 -7.07 -6.92 8.95
C ARG A 17 -6.17 -7.14 10.16
N GLN A 18 -5.00 -7.76 9.99
CA GLN A 18 -4.04 -7.95 11.07
C GLN A 18 -3.47 -6.63 11.59
N ILE A 19 -3.20 -5.66 10.69
CA ILE A 19 -2.76 -4.32 11.10
C ILE A 19 -3.81 -3.66 11.99
N VAL A 20 -5.10 -3.71 11.60
CA VAL A 20 -6.21 -3.17 12.40
C VAL A 20 -6.31 -3.88 13.76
N LEU A 21 -6.37 -5.22 13.76
CA LEU A 21 -6.52 -6.02 14.98
C LEU A 21 -5.35 -5.83 15.96
N CYS A 22 -4.13 -5.68 15.45
CA CYS A 22 -2.93 -5.56 16.27
C CYS A 22 -2.50 -4.10 16.51
N ARG A 23 -3.24 -3.10 16.04
CA ARG A 23 -2.81 -1.69 16.13
C ARG A 23 -2.50 -1.25 17.56
N ARG A 24 -3.35 -1.63 18.52
CA ARG A 24 -3.12 -1.36 19.95
C ARG A 24 -1.83 -2.03 20.44
N LEU A 25 -1.63 -3.31 20.12
CA LEU A 25 -0.44 -4.05 20.51
C LEU A 25 0.84 -3.40 19.95
N HIS A 26 0.82 -3.00 18.67
CA HIS A 26 1.94 -2.27 18.06
C HIS A 26 2.18 -0.94 18.80
N SER A 27 1.12 -0.18 19.10
CA SER A 27 1.24 1.09 19.83
C SER A 27 1.82 0.90 21.23
N ASP A 28 1.41 -0.14 21.96
CA ASP A 28 1.93 -0.50 23.28
C ASP A 28 3.43 -0.87 23.21
N GLN A 29 3.91 -1.29 22.04
CA GLN A 29 5.32 -1.57 21.73
C GLN A 29 6.07 -0.37 21.11
N GLY A 30 5.44 0.81 21.03
CA GLY A 30 6.04 2.01 20.43
C GLY A 30 6.12 1.98 18.90
N VAL A 31 5.37 1.09 18.25
CA VAL A 31 5.33 0.94 16.78
C VAL A 31 3.99 1.44 16.24
N THR A 32 4.07 2.37 15.29
CA THR A 32 2.88 2.84 14.55
C THR A 32 3.02 2.50 13.08
N LEU A 33 2.20 1.56 12.60
CA LEU A 33 2.08 1.23 11.18
C LEU A 33 1.05 2.16 10.54
N ARG A 34 1.49 3.02 9.62
CA ARG A 34 0.62 3.95 8.89
C ARG A 34 0.44 3.43 7.47
N VAL A 35 -0.72 2.87 7.16
CA VAL A 35 -1.05 2.49 5.77
C VAL A 35 -1.37 3.78 5.02
N ILE A 36 -0.45 4.23 4.16
CA ILE A 36 -0.59 5.48 3.40
C ILE A 36 -1.19 5.27 2.01
N GLY A 37 -1.13 4.04 1.50
CA GLY A 37 -1.65 3.71 0.18
C GLY A 37 -1.92 2.21 0.01
N ILE A 38 -2.93 1.89 -0.80
CA ILE A 38 -3.33 0.52 -1.14
C ILE A 38 -3.57 0.46 -2.65
N CYS A 39 -2.87 -0.47 -3.30
CA CYS A 39 -3.03 -0.76 -4.72
C CYS A 39 -3.74 -2.10 -4.91
N ASP A 40 -4.68 -2.14 -5.84
CA ASP A 40 -5.15 -3.37 -6.46
C ASP A 40 -4.78 -3.40 -7.95
N SER A 41 -5.33 -4.35 -8.71
CA SER A 41 -5.04 -4.46 -10.14
C SER A 41 -5.64 -3.34 -11.01
N LYS A 42 -6.46 -2.44 -10.44
CA LYS A 42 -7.20 -1.40 -11.18
C LYS A 42 -6.82 0.00 -10.73
N ILE A 43 -6.69 0.21 -9.43
CA ILE A 43 -6.50 1.53 -8.82
C ILE A 43 -5.47 1.49 -7.68
N MET A 44 -4.99 2.68 -7.35
CA MET A 44 -4.33 2.99 -6.09
C MET A 44 -5.17 4.02 -5.34
N VAL A 45 -5.41 3.77 -4.05
CA VAL A 45 -5.90 4.79 -3.12
C VAL A 45 -4.78 5.23 -2.19
N ALA A 46 -4.73 6.51 -1.86
CA ALA A 46 -3.74 7.07 -0.93
C ALA A 46 -4.35 8.14 -0.04
N VAL A 47 -3.76 8.33 1.14
CA VAL A 47 -4.14 9.46 2.01
C VAL A 47 -3.73 10.79 1.37
N PRO A 48 -4.45 11.89 1.61
CA PRO A 48 -4.10 13.21 1.08
C PRO A 48 -2.70 13.71 1.52
N ASP A 49 -2.30 13.43 2.77
CA ASP A 49 -0.97 13.75 3.29
C ASP A 49 -0.23 12.50 3.77
N VAL A 50 0.62 11.96 2.91
CA VAL A 50 1.41 10.75 3.18
C VAL A 50 2.49 10.96 4.26
N SER A 51 2.90 12.19 4.52
CA SER A 51 3.98 12.51 5.45
C SER A 51 3.54 12.27 6.89
N THR A 52 2.33 12.71 7.23
CA THR A 52 1.83 12.70 8.62
C THR A 52 0.70 11.72 8.86
N SER A 53 -0.13 11.44 7.86
CA SER A 53 -1.37 10.68 8.04
C SER A 53 -1.28 9.23 7.55
N GLY A 54 -2.32 8.45 7.81
CA GLY A 54 -2.48 7.06 7.39
C GLY A 54 -3.95 6.69 7.54
N PHE A 55 -4.41 5.69 6.80
CA PHE A 55 -5.81 5.25 6.88
C PHE A 55 -6.15 4.73 8.28
N ASP A 56 -7.32 5.13 8.76
CA ASP A 56 -7.90 4.64 10.01
C ASP A 56 -8.49 3.24 9.86
N ASP A 57 -8.90 2.66 10.98
CA ASP A 57 -9.38 1.28 11.02
C ASP A 57 -10.74 1.11 10.32
N GLU A 58 -11.58 2.14 10.32
CA GLU A 58 -12.88 2.14 9.62
C GLU A 58 -12.67 2.10 8.10
N PHE A 59 -11.79 2.95 7.57
CA PHE A 59 -11.43 2.97 6.16
C PHE A 59 -10.84 1.64 5.72
N LEU A 60 -9.87 1.09 6.47
CA LEU A 60 -9.21 -0.17 6.13
C LEU A 60 -10.18 -1.36 6.15
N SER A 61 -11.07 -1.42 7.14
CA SER A 61 -12.08 -2.47 7.26
C SER A 61 -13.08 -2.41 6.11
N ARG A 62 -13.62 -1.22 5.83
CA ARG A 62 -14.55 -0.99 4.72
C ARG A 62 -13.92 -1.27 3.35
N PHE A 63 -12.66 -0.88 3.15
CA PHE A 63 -11.92 -1.19 1.91
C PHE A 63 -11.83 -2.71 1.71
N CYS A 64 -11.51 -3.47 2.77
CA CYS A 64 -11.43 -4.92 2.71
C CYS A 64 -12.79 -5.56 2.40
N GLU A 65 -13.87 -5.07 3.01
CA GLU A 65 -15.24 -5.54 2.78
C GLU A 65 -15.67 -5.30 1.33
N LEU A 66 -15.52 -4.07 0.83
CA LEU A 66 -15.86 -3.72 -0.55
C LEU A 66 -15.09 -4.59 -1.55
N LYS A 67 -13.79 -4.81 -1.30
CA LYS A 67 -12.96 -5.64 -2.16
C LYS A 67 -13.36 -7.12 -2.12
N SER A 68 -13.74 -7.63 -0.94
CA SER A 68 -14.23 -9.01 -0.77
C SER A 68 -15.58 -9.23 -1.48
N CYS A 69 -16.46 -8.25 -1.48
CA CYS A 69 -17.75 -8.31 -2.18
C CYS A 69 -17.65 -8.05 -3.70
N GLY A 70 -16.43 -7.82 -4.22
CA GLY A 70 -16.20 -7.63 -5.66
C GLY A 70 -16.61 -6.25 -6.20
N PHE A 71 -16.86 -5.27 -5.33
CA PHE A 71 -17.26 -3.93 -5.76
C PHE A 71 -16.15 -3.22 -6.54
N ALA A 72 -16.57 -2.35 -7.47
CA ALA A 72 -15.68 -1.46 -8.19
C ALA A 72 -15.22 -0.32 -7.26
N LEU A 73 -14.05 -0.51 -6.63
CA LEU A 73 -13.48 0.48 -5.70
C LEU A 73 -13.29 1.86 -6.34
N ARG A 74 -13.05 1.92 -7.66
CA ARG A 74 -12.89 3.17 -8.41
C ARG A 74 -14.11 4.07 -8.27
N GLU A 75 -15.30 3.54 -8.52
CA GLU A 75 -16.56 4.29 -8.46
C GLU A 75 -16.85 4.79 -7.05
N ARG A 76 -16.47 4.01 -6.05
CA ARG A 76 -16.66 4.37 -4.65
C ARG A 76 -15.76 5.52 -4.19
N TYR A 77 -14.48 5.52 -4.60
CA TYR A 77 -13.49 6.42 -4.02
C TYR A 77 -13.16 7.65 -4.86
N GLN A 78 -13.34 7.61 -6.18
CA GLN A 78 -12.91 8.67 -7.11
C GLN A 78 -13.45 10.07 -6.77
N ASN A 79 -14.64 10.17 -6.16
CA ASN A 79 -15.25 11.45 -5.75
C ASN A 79 -15.65 11.47 -4.27
N SER A 80 -15.10 10.57 -3.45
CA SER A 80 -15.47 10.48 -2.03
C SER A 80 -14.92 11.63 -1.18
N GLY A 81 -13.82 12.27 -1.63
CA GLY A 81 -13.06 13.24 -0.84
C GLY A 81 -12.26 12.63 0.33
N GLU A 82 -12.48 11.35 0.64
CA GLU A 82 -11.84 10.65 1.75
C GLU A 82 -10.39 10.24 1.43
N CYS A 83 -10.07 10.02 0.15
CA CYS A 83 -8.74 9.62 -0.31
C CYS A 83 -8.44 10.11 -1.73
N LEU A 84 -7.16 10.13 -2.07
CA LEU A 84 -6.70 10.32 -3.44
C LEU A 84 -6.81 8.99 -4.18
N THR A 85 -7.30 9.01 -5.43
CA THR A 85 -7.44 7.81 -6.26
C THR A 85 -6.67 7.99 -7.56
N PHE A 86 -5.86 7.00 -7.92
CA PHE A 86 -5.04 6.95 -9.14
C PHE A 86 -5.27 5.64 -9.91
N SER A 87 -5.05 5.63 -11.22
CA SER A 87 -5.30 4.48 -12.09
C SER A 87 -4.36 4.44 -13.31
N GLY A 88 -4.03 3.24 -13.80
CA GLY A 88 -3.16 3.11 -14.96
C GLY A 88 -1.74 3.59 -14.69
N ARG A 89 -1.15 4.35 -15.63
CA ARG A 89 0.28 4.72 -15.60
C ARG A 89 0.66 5.63 -14.43
N GLU A 90 -0.25 6.48 -13.98
CA GLU A 90 0.00 7.39 -12.84
C GLU A 90 0.24 6.63 -11.52
N VAL A 91 -0.19 5.37 -11.39
CA VAL A 91 0.03 4.59 -10.16
C VAL A 91 1.53 4.43 -9.88
N ALA A 92 2.31 4.02 -10.89
CA ALA A 92 3.76 3.84 -10.73
C ALA A 92 4.44 5.18 -10.41
N GLU A 93 4.10 6.25 -11.13
CA GLU A 93 4.62 7.60 -10.91
C GLU A 93 4.37 8.09 -9.48
N LYS A 94 3.16 7.86 -8.95
CA LYS A 94 2.82 8.25 -7.57
C LYS A 94 3.54 7.44 -6.52
N ILE A 95 3.70 6.13 -6.72
CA ILE A 95 4.48 5.27 -5.81
C ILE A 95 5.93 5.75 -5.75
N ILE A 96 6.55 6.06 -6.90
CA ILE A 96 7.92 6.60 -6.94
C ILE A 96 8.00 7.99 -6.31
N GLY A 97 7.01 8.85 -6.55
CA GLY A 97 6.91 10.15 -5.87
C GLY A 97 6.88 10.01 -4.35
N PHE A 98 6.10 9.07 -3.82
CA PHE A 98 6.04 8.79 -2.38
C PHE A 98 7.35 8.17 -1.87
N ALA A 99 7.97 7.28 -2.64
CA ALA A 99 9.26 6.68 -2.32
C ALA A 99 10.36 7.74 -2.19
N SER A 100 10.41 8.69 -3.13
CA SER A 100 11.36 9.81 -3.09
C SER A 100 11.15 10.72 -1.87
N ALA A 101 9.89 11.03 -1.53
CA ALA A 101 9.56 11.89 -0.41
C ALA A 101 9.82 11.23 0.97
N LEU A 102 9.55 9.93 1.09
CA LEU A 102 9.49 9.24 2.38
C LEU A 102 10.65 8.26 2.63
N GLY A 103 11.30 7.76 1.58
CA GLY A 103 12.31 6.70 1.65
C GLY A 103 13.43 7.03 2.62
N LYS A 104 14.20 8.09 2.35
CA LYS A 104 15.33 8.51 3.22
C LYS A 104 14.91 9.22 4.51
N SER A 105 13.69 9.75 4.59
CA SER A 105 13.24 10.57 5.72
C SER A 105 12.60 9.74 6.82
N THR A 106 11.62 8.90 6.47
CA THR A 106 10.80 8.14 7.43
C THR A 106 10.80 6.63 7.16
N GLY A 107 11.46 6.18 6.09
CA GLY A 107 11.55 4.78 5.69
C GLY A 107 10.21 4.25 5.19
N LEU A 108 9.82 4.60 3.96
CA LEU A 108 8.66 3.99 3.31
C LEU A 108 8.90 2.49 3.10
N VAL A 109 7.92 1.68 3.48
CA VAL A 109 7.93 0.24 3.22
C VAL A 109 6.91 -0.08 2.13
N LEU A 110 7.38 -0.63 1.02
CA LEU A 110 6.54 -1.20 -0.02
C LEU A 110 6.27 -2.66 0.34
N VAL A 111 5.00 -3.01 0.51
CA VAL A 111 4.58 -4.37 0.84
C VAL A 111 3.98 -5.01 -0.40
N ASP A 112 4.71 -5.88 -1.08
CA ASP A 112 4.22 -6.58 -2.27
C ASP A 112 3.50 -7.88 -1.89
N CYS A 113 2.18 -7.80 -1.88
CA CYS A 113 1.24 -8.90 -1.74
C CYS A 113 0.57 -9.26 -3.07
N SER A 114 1.13 -8.80 -4.20
CA SER A 114 0.65 -9.14 -5.53
C SER A 114 1.12 -10.54 -5.96
N ALA A 115 0.67 -10.97 -7.14
CA ALA A 115 1.17 -12.16 -7.81
C ALA A 115 1.82 -11.82 -9.16
N SER A 116 2.21 -10.56 -9.39
CA SER A 116 2.75 -10.08 -10.68
C SER A 116 4.28 -10.00 -10.64
N SER A 117 4.95 -10.25 -11.76
CA SER A 117 6.38 -9.93 -11.92
C SER A 117 6.60 -8.47 -12.35
N GLU A 118 5.53 -7.76 -12.72
CA GLU A 118 5.61 -6.37 -13.18
C GLU A 118 5.98 -5.38 -12.06
N THR A 119 6.00 -5.84 -10.80
CA THR A 119 6.40 -5.02 -9.64
C THR A 119 7.92 -4.88 -9.52
N VAL A 120 8.73 -5.68 -10.23
CA VAL A 120 10.20 -5.71 -10.07
C VAL A 120 10.83 -4.33 -10.29
N THR A 121 10.59 -3.70 -11.44
CA THR A 121 11.17 -2.39 -11.76
C THR A 121 10.76 -1.34 -10.73
N LEU A 122 9.48 -1.31 -10.37
CA LEU A 122 8.93 -0.39 -9.37
C LEU A 122 9.57 -0.59 -7.98
N LEU A 123 9.77 -1.84 -7.56
CA LEU A 123 10.40 -2.16 -6.28
C LEU A 123 11.87 -1.74 -6.28
N THR A 124 12.62 -2.01 -7.35
CA THR A 124 14.02 -1.59 -7.49
C THR A 124 14.17 -0.07 -7.38
N GLU A 125 13.39 0.70 -8.15
CA GLU A 125 13.45 2.16 -8.11
C GLU A 125 13.08 2.73 -6.72
N ALA A 126 12.12 2.10 -6.03
CA ALA A 126 11.75 2.51 -4.68
C ALA A 126 12.88 2.21 -3.66
N LEU A 127 13.55 1.06 -3.79
CA LEU A 127 14.71 0.71 -2.96
C LEU A 127 15.88 1.69 -3.19
N ASP A 128 16.14 2.09 -4.44
CA ASP A 128 17.14 3.10 -4.78
C ASP A 128 16.82 4.48 -4.16
N SER A 129 15.53 4.73 -3.89
CA SER A 129 15.05 5.92 -3.18
C SER A 129 15.18 5.82 -1.65
N GLY A 130 15.75 4.73 -1.12
CA GLY A 130 15.95 4.49 0.31
C GLY A 130 14.75 3.85 1.01
N CYS A 131 13.81 3.26 0.26
CA CYS A 131 12.70 2.51 0.84
C CYS A 131 13.12 1.12 1.31
N CYS A 132 12.22 0.44 2.02
CA CYS A 132 12.30 -1.00 2.27
C CYS A 132 11.22 -1.72 1.46
N ALA A 133 11.47 -3.00 1.14
CA ALA A 133 10.48 -3.86 0.51
C ALA A 133 10.21 -5.09 1.39
N VAL A 134 8.94 -5.45 1.55
CA VAL A 134 8.48 -6.69 2.20
C VAL A 134 7.66 -7.47 1.19
N LEU A 135 8.07 -8.70 0.90
CA LEU A 135 7.52 -9.47 -0.22
C LEU A 135 6.81 -10.73 0.28
N ALA A 136 5.52 -10.84 0.00
CA ALA A 136 4.84 -12.13 -0.06
C ALA A 136 4.88 -12.72 -1.49
N ASN A 137 5.06 -11.86 -2.49
CA ASN A 137 5.32 -12.23 -3.87
C ASN A 137 6.74 -12.78 -4.05
N LYS A 138 6.85 -14.03 -4.49
CA LYS A 138 8.16 -14.68 -4.70
C LYS A 138 8.81 -14.33 -6.03
N LYS A 139 8.01 -13.91 -7.03
CA LYS A 139 8.49 -13.70 -8.41
C LYS A 139 9.67 -12.74 -8.48
N PRO A 140 9.67 -11.58 -7.78
CA PRO A 140 10.80 -10.65 -7.82
C PRO A 140 12.14 -11.23 -7.34
N LEU A 141 12.13 -12.32 -6.56
CA LEU A 141 13.34 -12.94 -6.03
C LEU A 141 13.79 -14.17 -6.83
N THR A 142 12.92 -14.73 -7.67
CA THR A 142 13.17 -16.04 -8.31
C THR A 142 13.09 -16.01 -9.82
N SER A 143 12.51 -14.98 -10.44
CA SER A 143 12.51 -14.85 -11.90
C SER A 143 13.90 -14.44 -12.40
N SER A 144 14.31 -14.97 -13.55
CA SER A 144 15.44 -14.43 -14.30
C SER A 144 15.17 -12.97 -14.65
N LEU A 145 16.14 -12.10 -14.37
CA LEU A 145 16.16 -10.69 -14.79
C LEU A 145 16.07 -10.55 -16.32
#